data_AF-A0A238X9W5-F1
#
_entry.id   AF-A0A238X9W5-F1
#
_cell.length_a   1.000
_cell.length_b   1.000
_cell.length_c   1.000
_cell.angle_alpha   90.00
_cell.angle_beta   90.00
_cell.angle_gamma   90.00
#
_symmetry.space_group_name_H-M   'P 1'
#
loop_
_entity.id
_entity.type
_entity.pdbx_description
1 polymer ?
#
loop_
_entity_poly.entity_id
_entity_poly.type
_entity_poly.pdbx_seq_one_letter_code
_entity_poly.pdbx_strand_id
1 'polypeptide(L)'
;MLQANNSVELLTKLQSEDLYVQLIQQLNKDLHLSNINFEFQETLTSLELKSLLIEFLMNLITNNYDDYLNLLYRVDVSERSLIKLASERLRDSIEQVAFLVLKREAQKVWLKQNFGK
;
A
#
# COMPACT_ATOMS: atom_id res chain seq x y z
N MET A 1 -15.50 8.90 4.96
CA MET A 1 -14.77 7.65 4.61
C MET A 1 -13.46 8.03 3.96
N LEU A 2 -12.29 7.79 4.58
CA LEU A 2 -10.93 8.03 4.06
C LEU A 2 -10.87 8.81 2.73
N GLN A 3 -11.32 10.07 2.76
CA GLN A 3 -11.26 10.97 1.61
C GLN A 3 -9.86 11.54 1.68
N ALA A 4 -8.94 10.89 0.98
CA ALA A 4 -7.60 11.38 0.74
C ALA A 4 -7.39 11.35 -0.77
N ASN A 5 -6.76 12.40 -1.29
CA ASN A 5 -6.52 12.54 -2.71
C ASN A 5 -5.17 11.95 -3.13
N ASN A 6 -4.28 11.69 -2.16
CA ASN A 6 -2.98 11.07 -2.37
C ASN A 6 -2.45 10.37 -1.10
N SER A 7 -1.33 9.64 -1.24
CA SER A 7 -0.72 8.86 -0.15
C SER A 7 -0.29 9.72 1.05
N VAL A 8 0.23 10.93 0.83
CA VAL A 8 0.73 11.77 1.92
C VAL A 8 -0.44 12.23 2.79
N GLU A 9 -1.50 12.73 2.17
CA GLU A 9 -2.73 13.14 2.88
C GLU A 9 -3.33 11.98 3.70
N LEU A 10 -3.37 10.78 3.10
CA LEU A 10 -3.85 9.57 3.77
C LEU A 10 -3.01 9.22 5.00
N LEU A 11 -1.69 9.21 4.86
CA LEU A 11 -0.76 8.81 5.92
C LEU A 11 -0.74 9.83 7.06
N THR A 12 -0.72 11.14 6.75
CA THR A 12 -0.82 12.21 7.77
C THR A 12 -2.11 12.10 8.56
N LYS A 13 -3.22 11.76 7.90
CA LYS A 13 -4.49 11.54 8.60
C LYS A 13 -4.42 10.35 9.56
N LEU A 14 -3.85 9.23 9.14
CA LEU A 14 -3.69 8.06 10.02
C LEU A 14 -2.75 8.34 11.20
N GLN A 15 -1.74 9.20 11.02
CA GLN A 15 -0.92 9.66 12.14
C GLN A 15 -1.77 10.42 13.17
N SER A 16 -2.68 11.30 12.73
CA SER A 16 -3.58 12.03 13.64
C SER A 16 -4.64 11.15 14.31
N GLU A 17 -4.92 9.96 13.76
CA GLU A 17 -5.87 8.98 14.29
C GLU A 17 -5.18 7.86 15.09
N ASP A 18 -3.86 7.96 15.34
CA ASP A 18 -3.04 6.93 15.99
C ASP A 18 -3.15 5.54 15.32
N LEU A 19 -3.36 5.52 14.01
CA LEU A 19 -3.53 4.31 13.17
C LEU A 19 -2.32 4.01 12.25
N TYR A 20 -1.31 4.88 12.23
CA TYR A 20 -0.18 4.79 11.31
C TYR A 20 0.66 3.51 11.53
N VAL A 21 0.96 3.19 12.78
CA VAL A 21 1.73 1.99 13.12
C VAL A 21 0.96 0.72 12.74
N GLN A 22 -0.34 0.69 13.02
CA GLN A 22 -1.23 -0.41 12.68
C GLN A 22 -1.32 -0.60 11.17
N LEU A 23 -1.30 0.48 10.39
CA LEU A 23 -1.21 0.41 8.93
C LEU A 23 0.08 -0.27 8.48
N ILE A 24 1.24 0.11 9.03
CA ILE A 24 2.52 -0.53 8.68
C ILE A 24 2.49 -2.02 9.06
N GLN A 25 2.00 -2.36 10.25
CA GLN A 25 1.87 -3.75 10.69
C GLN A 25 0.95 -4.56 9.79
N GLN A 26 -0.17 -3.98 9.38
CA GLN A 26 -1.13 -4.64 8.50
C GLN A 26 -0.55 -4.82 7.08
N LEU A 27 0.21 -3.83 6.57
CA LEU A 27 0.95 -3.96 5.31
C LEU A 27 2.01 -5.07 5.39
N ASN A 28 2.82 -5.12 6.44
CA ASN A 28 3.83 -6.18 6.66
C ASN A 28 3.19 -7.57 6.76
N LYS A 29 2.05 -7.67 7.44
CA LYS A 29 1.28 -8.92 7.52
C LYS A 29 0.86 -9.39 6.12
N ASP A 30 0.36 -8.50 5.27
CA ASP A 30 -0.08 -8.87 3.93
C ASP A 30 1.08 -9.18 2.99
N LEU A 31 2.26 -8.56 3.17
CA LEU A 31 3.50 -8.96 2.50
C LEU A 31 3.90 -10.39 2.86
N HIS A 32 3.95 -10.71 4.16
CA HIS A 32 4.28 -12.05 4.64
C HIS A 32 3.28 -13.10 4.13
N LEU A 33 1.98 -12.78 4.14
CA LEU A 33 0.93 -13.66 3.58
C LEU A 33 0.96 -13.78 2.04
N SER A 34 1.76 -12.95 1.38
CA SER A 34 2.04 -13.01 -0.06
C SER A 34 3.40 -13.69 -0.34
N ASN A 35 4.01 -14.31 0.68
CA ASN A 35 5.31 -14.97 0.62
C ASN A 35 6.48 -14.02 0.29
N ILE A 36 6.33 -12.73 0.60
CA ILE A 36 7.37 -11.72 0.39
C ILE A 36 8.11 -11.48 1.71
N ASN A 37 9.41 -11.79 1.72
CA ASN A 37 10.29 -11.58 2.87
C ASN A 37 10.85 -10.15 2.89
N PHE A 38 9.97 -9.18 3.10
CA PHE A 38 10.30 -7.76 3.25
C PHE A 38 9.41 -7.14 4.32
N GLU A 39 9.95 -6.25 5.14
CA GLU A 39 9.21 -5.56 6.19
C GLU A 39 9.55 -4.07 6.21
N PHE A 40 8.51 -3.24 6.30
CA PHE A 40 8.62 -1.81 6.53
C PHE A 40 8.83 -1.55 8.03
N GLN A 41 9.77 -0.67 8.36
CA GLN A 41 9.99 -0.24 9.74
C GLN A 41 8.86 0.70 10.21
N GLU A 42 8.36 0.49 11.42
CA GLU A 42 7.29 1.33 12.00
C GLU A 42 7.72 2.79 12.26
N THR A 43 9.04 3.04 12.27
CA THR A 43 9.64 4.36 12.48
C THR A 43 9.72 5.21 11.20
N LEU A 44 9.33 4.67 10.04
CA LEU A 44 9.35 5.42 8.78
C LEU A 44 8.41 6.62 8.86
N THR A 45 8.83 7.74 8.28
CA THR A 45 7.96 8.88 8.05
C THR A 45 6.98 8.61 6.90
N SER A 46 5.89 9.36 6.83
CA SER A 46 4.89 9.27 5.74
C SER A 46 5.52 9.38 4.34
N LEU A 47 6.55 10.22 4.19
CA LEU A 47 7.24 10.39 2.91
C LEU A 47 8.16 9.21 2.59
N GLU A 48 8.90 8.71 3.58
CA GLU A 48 9.78 7.54 3.41
C GLU A 48 8.98 6.28 3.10
N LEU A 49 7.90 6.02 3.83
CA LEU A 49 7.01 4.88 3.57
C LEU A 49 6.44 4.94 2.15
N LYS A 50 5.95 6.12 1.72
CA LYS A 50 5.45 6.31 0.35
C LYS A 50 6.55 5.98 -0.68
N SER A 51 7.71 6.59 -0.56
CA SER A 51 8.81 6.44 -1.52
C SER A 51 9.31 5.00 -1.58
N LEU A 52 9.52 4.37 -0.42
CA LEU A 52 9.99 3.00 -0.33
C LEU A 52 8.96 2.00 -0.90
N LEU A 53 7.66 2.22 -0.66
CA LEU A 53 6.62 1.38 -1.24
C LEU A 53 6.58 1.50 -2.77
N ILE A 54 6.77 2.70 -3.32
CA ILE A 54 6.85 2.91 -4.79
C ILE A 54 8.05 2.16 -5.38
N GLU A 55 9.23 2.29 -4.77
CA GLU A 55 10.44 1.59 -5.21
C GLU A 55 10.29 0.07 -5.11
N PHE A 56 9.72 -0.40 -4.00
CA PHE A 56 9.43 -1.81 -3.78
C PHE A 56 8.48 -2.37 -4.84
N LEU A 57 7.35 -1.69 -5.11
CA LEU A 57 6.39 -2.11 -6.14
C LEU A 57 7.00 -2.04 -7.55
N MET A 58 7.86 -1.05 -7.83
CA MET A 58 8.59 -0.95 -9.09
C MET A 58 9.56 -2.13 -9.29
N ASN A 59 10.25 -2.53 -8.22
CA ASN A 59 11.11 -3.70 -8.24
C ASN A 59 10.30 -4.97 -8.46
N LEU A 60 9.18 -5.16 -7.76
CA LEU A 60 8.32 -6.33 -7.95
C LEU A 60 7.78 -6.42 -9.38
N ILE A 61 7.22 -5.35 -9.94
CA ILE A 61 6.64 -5.41 -11.29
C ILE A 61 7.71 -5.69 -12.37
N THR A 62 8.96 -5.27 -12.14
CA THR A 62 10.05 -5.40 -13.11
C THR A 62 10.81 -6.72 -12.97
N ASN A 63 11.05 -7.18 -11.74
CA ASN A 63 11.93 -8.31 -11.44
C ASN A 63 11.19 -9.54 -10.89
N ASN A 64 10.04 -9.35 -10.23
CA ASN A 64 9.31 -10.40 -9.51
C ASN A 64 7.79 -10.28 -9.74
N TYR A 65 7.35 -10.40 -10.99
CA TYR A 65 5.95 -10.13 -11.38
C TYR A 65 4.92 -11.02 -10.66
N ASP A 66 5.27 -12.28 -10.37
CA ASP A 66 4.38 -13.19 -9.62
C ASP A 66 4.14 -12.69 -8.19
N ASP A 67 5.18 -12.22 -7.50
CA ASP A 67 5.08 -11.63 -6.15
C ASP A 67 4.26 -10.32 -6.19
N TYR A 68 4.43 -9.53 -7.24
CA TYR A 68 3.63 -8.33 -7.48
C TYR A 68 2.14 -8.67 -7.56
N LEU A 69 1.76 -9.66 -8.38
CA LEU A 69 0.37 -10.10 -8.52
C LEU A 69 -0.16 -10.65 -7.20
N ASN A 70 0.59 -11.52 -6.53
CA ASN A 70 0.21 -12.11 -5.24
C ASN A 70 -0.12 -11.03 -4.19
N LEU A 71 0.71 -9.99 -4.12
CA LEU A 71 0.47 -8.85 -3.24
C LEU A 71 -0.82 -8.10 -3.58
N LEU A 72 -1.03 -7.76 -4.86
CA LEU A 72 -2.23 -7.02 -5.29
C LEU A 72 -3.53 -7.79 -5.01
N TYR A 73 -3.53 -9.11 -5.23
CA TYR A 73 -4.65 -9.97 -4.86
C TYR A 73 -4.89 -9.97 -3.35
N ARG A 74 -3.83 -10.05 -2.54
CA ARG A 74 -3.94 -10.04 -1.08
C ARG A 74 -4.53 -8.75 -0.53
N VAL A 75 -4.17 -7.61 -1.12
CA VAL A 75 -4.61 -6.29 -0.66
C VAL A 75 -5.91 -5.81 -1.33
N ASP A 76 -6.55 -6.64 -2.15
CA ASP A 76 -7.78 -6.32 -2.89
C ASP A 76 -7.62 -5.08 -3.79
N VAL A 77 -6.52 -5.04 -4.55
CA VAL A 77 -6.24 -4.04 -5.58
C VAL A 77 -6.34 -4.70 -6.95
N SER A 78 -7.33 -4.27 -7.75
CA SER A 78 -7.63 -4.94 -9.02
C SER A 78 -6.52 -4.77 -10.07
N GLU A 79 -6.26 -5.82 -10.84
CA GLU A 79 -5.35 -5.78 -12.00
C GLU A 79 -5.83 -4.86 -13.13
N ARG A 80 -7.11 -4.44 -13.17
CA ARG A 80 -7.58 -3.48 -14.18
C ARG A 80 -6.89 -2.13 -14.07
N SER A 81 -6.39 -1.79 -12.88
CA SER A 81 -5.48 -0.66 -12.65
C SER A 81 -4.19 -0.82 -13.45
N LEU A 82 -3.78 -2.06 -13.73
CA LEU A 82 -2.62 -2.44 -14.53
C LEU A 82 -2.89 -2.29 -16.04
N ILE A 83 -4.12 -2.47 -16.51
CA ILE A 83 -4.44 -2.32 -17.95
C ILE A 83 -4.30 -0.86 -18.41
N LYS A 84 -4.49 0.11 -17.51
CA LYS A 84 -4.15 1.53 -17.75
C LYS A 84 -2.63 1.80 -17.86
N LEU A 85 -1.76 0.88 -17.42
CA LEU A 85 -0.30 0.99 -17.50
C LEU A 85 0.23 1.08 -18.93
N ALA A 86 -0.52 0.56 -19.91
CA ALA A 86 -0.07 0.59 -21.31
C ALA A 86 -0.14 2.00 -21.92
N SER A 87 -0.88 2.94 -21.30
CA SER A 87 -1.09 4.30 -21.82
C SER A 87 -0.41 5.42 -21.01
N GLU A 88 0.05 5.15 -19.79
CA GLU A 88 0.69 6.13 -18.88
C GLU A 88 2.17 5.78 -18.64
N ARG A 89 2.98 6.73 -18.13
CA ARG A 89 4.35 6.42 -17.72
C ARG A 89 4.30 5.43 -16.55
N LEU A 90 5.02 4.31 -16.67
CA LEU A 90 5.07 3.22 -15.66
C LEU A 90 5.19 3.74 -14.22
N ARG A 91 6.04 4.75 -14.00
CA ARG A 91 6.23 5.36 -12.67
C ARG A 91 4.96 5.98 -12.10
N ASP A 92 4.22 6.76 -12.90
CA ASP A 92 3.01 7.45 -12.46
C ASP A 92 1.93 6.44 -12.06
N SER A 93 1.85 5.33 -12.80
CA SER A 93 0.91 4.26 -12.48
C SER A 93 1.33 3.46 -11.23
N ILE A 94 2.62 3.23 -11.00
CA ILE A 94 3.08 2.62 -9.75
C ILE A 94 2.80 3.54 -8.56
N GLU A 95 2.89 4.86 -8.71
CA GLU A 95 2.45 5.79 -7.66
C GLU A 95 0.95 5.65 -7.34
N GLN A 96 0.11 5.48 -8.37
CA GLN A 96 -1.33 5.22 -8.17
C GLN A 96 -1.58 3.89 -7.46
N VAL A 97 -0.87 2.82 -7.85
CA VAL A 97 -0.97 1.51 -7.20
C VAL A 97 -0.53 1.60 -5.73
N ALA A 98 0.58 2.27 -5.44
CA ALA A 98 1.05 2.49 -4.07
C ALA A 98 -0.01 3.20 -3.22
N PHE A 99 -0.67 4.22 -3.78
CA PHE A 99 -1.79 4.88 -3.10
C PHE A 99 -2.97 3.93 -2.84
N LEU A 100 -3.34 3.10 -3.81
CA LEU A 100 -4.45 2.13 -3.65
C LEU A 100 -4.13 1.07 -2.58
N VAL A 101 -2.90 0.55 -2.55
CA VAL A 101 -2.43 -0.38 -1.51
C VAL A 101 -2.58 0.28 -0.14
N LEU A 102 -2.00 1.46 0.06
CA LEU A 102 -2.09 2.18 1.33
C LEU A 102 -3.55 2.46 1.73
N LYS A 103 -4.39 2.83 0.77
CA LYS A 103 -5.82 3.08 1.00
C LYS A 103 -6.56 1.83 1.46
N ARG A 104 -6.25 0.65 0.91
CA ARG A 104 -6.84 -0.63 1.31
C ARG A 104 -6.39 -1.02 2.72
N GLU A 105 -5.10 -0.88 3.02
CA GLU A 105 -4.60 -1.16 4.36
C GLU A 105 -5.18 -0.20 5.41
N ALA A 106 -5.32 1.08 5.06
CA ALA A 106 -5.97 2.09 5.89
C ALA A 106 -7.43 1.72 6.20
N GLN A 107 -8.16 1.22 5.20
CA GLN A 107 -9.54 0.76 5.38
C GLN A 107 -9.62 -0.43 6.35
N LYS A 108 -8.72 -1.41 6.24
CA LYS A 108 -8.68 -2.58 7.13
C LYS A 108 -8.45 -2.17 8.58
N VAL A 109 -7.44 -1.33 8.84
CA VAL A 109 -7.10 -0.92 10.21
C VAL A 109 -8.17 -0.02 10.82
N TRP A 110 -8.75 0.88 10.03
CA TRP A 110 -9.85 1.73 10.47
C TRP A 110 -11.10 0.90 10.80
N LEU A 111 -11.47 -0.06 9.94
CA LEU A 111 -12.60 -0.95 10.21
C LEU A 111 -12.37 -1.79 11.48
N LYS A 112 -11.15 -2.32 11.66
CA LYS A 112 -10.79 -3.07 12.86
C LYS A 112 -10.91 -2.22 14.13
N GLN A 113 -10.45 -0.97 14.10
CA GLN A 113 -10.55 -0.05 15.24
C GLN A 113 -12.01 0.30 15.58
N ASN A 114 -12.86 0.52 14.57
CA ASN A 114 -14.23 1.01 14.79
C ASN A 114 -15.26 -0.11 14.98
N PHE A 115 -15.02 -1.30 14.43
CA PHE A 115 -16.00 -2.39 14.37
C PHE A 115 -15.45 -3.75 14.77
N GLY A 116 -14.16 -3.88 15.12
CA GLY A 116 -13.53 -5.15 15.49
C GLY A 116 -13.85 -5.64 16.90
N LYS A 117 -15.13 -5.58 17.31
CA LYS A 117 -15.64 -6.25 18.51
C LYS A 117 -15.80 -7.75 18.27
#